data_AF-A0A117P5Y2-F1
#
_entry.id   AF-A0A117P5Y2-F1
#
_cell.length_a   1.000
_cell.length_b   1.000
_cell.length_c   1.000
_cell.angle_alpha   90.00
_cell.angle_beta   90.00
_cell.angle_gamma   90.00
#
_symmetry.space_group_name_H-M   'P 1'
#
loop_
_entity.id
_entity.type
_entity.pdbx_description
1 polymer ?
#
loop_
_entity_poly.entity_id
_entity_poly.type
_entity_poly.pdbx_seq_one_letter_code
_entity_poly.pdbx_strand_id
1 'polypeptide(L)'
;MSNALAIAHVTQALALLLESNLGPEFDEAVKVEPRKPPAEPPDHPTINVFLYQVTPNTAMRNSDLPTRAADGTLLKRPAAALDLHYLISAYGDETTLVGQRLIGSVVRTLHEIPILPKDVIEQSGELPHLTGSDLAEAAQRVRFTPTVMDIDETSKLWGMLYQTPYSLSVVYQATLIFIDGREKPVPARPVERPEVRVLPFGAPGAPVPPGAGTEAEAADRASVNGSAQAVDAAGAERGGAPTTAVARTQAKSPATAPEKAPQKAPPRAPQKAVAKTTAKSTAKTPAKAPARGRKAAQAPRPAKAGDAETDGGAEGTEN
;
A
#
# COMPACT_ATOMS: atom_id res chain seq x y z
N MET A 1 -1.94 12.96 -5.78
CA MET A 1 -3.26 12.28 -5.72
C MET A 1 -3.04 10.86 -6.19
N SER A 2 -3.91 9.92 -5.88
CA SER A 2 -3.80 8.55 -6.41
C SER A 2 -5.13 8.08 -6.98
N ASN A 3 -5.17 7.78 -8.28
CA ASN A 3 -6.34 7.38 -9.03
C ASN A 3 -6.50 5.85 -9.04
N ALA A 4 -7.53 5.36 -9.75
CA ALA A 4 -7.83 3.93 -9.82
C ALA A 4 -6.70 3.08 -10.44
N LEU A 5 -5.78 3.69 -11.20
CA LEU A 5 -4.64 2.99 -11.81
C LEU A 5 -3.54 2.69 -10.79
N ALA A 6 -3.61 3.26 -9.57
CA ALA A 6 -2.59 3.10 -8.53
C ALA A 6 -2.26 1.62 -8.25
N ILE A 7 -3.24 0.72 -8.20
CA ILE A 7 -3.00 -0.71 -7.91
C ILE A 7 -2.16 -1.37 -9.02
N ALA A 8 -2.54 -1.13 -10.28
CA ALA A 8 -1.82 -1.67 -11.43
C ALA A 8 -0.40 -1.08 -11.50
N HIS A 9 -0.28 0.22 -11.22
CA HIS A 9 0.99 0.93 -11.23
C HIS A 9 1.94 0.42 -10.14
N VAL A 10 1.47 0.21 -8.90
CA VAL A 10 2.28 -0.40 -7.82
C VAL A 10 2.77 -1.79 -8.20
N THR A 11 1.91 -2.61 -8.80
CA THR A 11 2.25 -3.97 -9.22
C THR A 11 3.35 -3.96 -10.29
N GLN A 12 3.22 -3.10 -11.30
CA GLN A 12 4.24 -2.96 -12.34
C GLN A 12 5.55 -2.38 -11.78
N ALA A 13 5.46 -1.37 -10.92
CA ALA A 13 6.63 -0.75 -10.30
C ALA A 13 7.38 -1.75 -9.42
N LEU A 14 6.68 -2.64 -8.71
CA LEU A 14 7.29 -3.75 -7.98
C LEU A 14 8.03 -4.71 -8.93
N ALA A 15 7.41 -5.11 -10.04
CA ALA A 15 8.05 -5.98 -11.02
C ALA A 15 9.33 -5.34 -11.59
N LEU A 16 9.28 -4.06 -11.95
CA LEU A 16 10.42 -3.29 -12.47
C LEU A 16 11.53 -3.11 -11.42
N LEU A 17 11.16 -2.86 -10.16
CA LEU A 17 12.11 -2.79 -9.03
C LEU A 17 12.87 -4.10 -8.89
N LEU A 18 12.18 -5.24 -8.98
CA LEU A 18 12.83 -6.54 -8.90
C LEU A 18 13.74 -6.76 -10.12
N GLU A 19 13.22 -6.57 -11.33
CA GLU A 19 13.96 -6.79 -12.59
C GLU A 19 15.28 -5.99 -12.63
N SER A 20 15.25 -4.73 -12.22
CA SER A 20 16.45 -3.86 -12.19
C SER A 20 17.51 -4.27 -11.16
N ASN A 21 17.16 -5.03 -10.13
CA ASN A 21 18.06 -5.39 -9.03
C ASN A 21 18.49 -6.87 -9.01
N LEU A 22 18.01 -7.69 -9.96
CA LEU A 22 18.34 -9.12 -10.04
C LEU A 22 19.56 -9.42 -10.93
N GLY A 23 19.95 -8.48 -11.81
CA GLY A 23 20.85 -8.74 -12.95
C GLY A 23 22.29 -9.25 -12.69
N PRO A 24 23.04 -8.85 -11.65
CA PRO A 24 24.48 -9.16 -11.61
C PRO A 24 24.81 -10.58 -11.11
N GLU A 25 23.83 -11.33 -10.59
CA GLU A 25 24.09 -12.61 -9.90
C GLU A 25 23.71 -13.86 -10.68
N PHE A 26 23.06 -13.68 -11.83
CA PHE A 26 22.59 -14.76 -12.68
C PHE A 26 23.24 -14.62 -14.06
N ASP A 27 23.75 -15.74 -14.58
CA ASP A 27 24.36 -15.79 -15.93
C ASP A 27 23.32 -15.64 -17.05
N GLU A 28 22.03 -15.74 -16.70
CA GLU A 28 20.88 -15.64 -17.59
C GLU A 28 19.96 -14.48 -17.17
N ALA A 29 19.29 -13.87 -18.16
CA ALA A 29 18.33 -12.80 -17.92
C ALA A 29 17.11 -13.31 -17.14
N VAL A 30 16.93 -12.82 -15.91
CA VAL A 30 15.78 -13.15 -15.09
C VAL A 30 14.55 -12.40 -15.59
N LYS A 31 13.49 -13.14 -15.91
CA LYS A 31 12.22 -12.55 -16.32
C LYS A 31 11.33 -12.29 -15.11
N VAL A 32 10.76 -11.09 -15.00
CA VAL A 32 9.78 -10.76 -13.94
C VAL A 32 8.41 -10.51 -14.56
N GLU A 33 7.39 -11.25 -14.12
CA GLU A 33 6.05 -11.17 -14.68
C GLU A 33 5.00 -10.85 -13.60
N PRO A 34 4.28 -9.70 -13.70
CA PRO A 34 3.21 -9.33 -12.78
C PRO A 34 1.89 -10.04 -13.13
N ARG A 35 1.87 -11.38 -13.09
CA ARG A 35 0.70 -12.19 -13.45
C ARG A 35 0.44 -13.34 -12.48
N LYS A 36 -0.69 -14.02 -12.68
CA LYS A 36 -0.99 -15.27 -11.98
C LYS A 36 0.12 -16.30 -12.24
N PRO A 37 0.53 -17.08 -11.24
CA PRO A 37 1.45 -18.20 -11.43
C PRO A 37 1.03 -19.10 -12.60
N PRO A 38 1.95 -19.46 -13.51
CA PRO A 38 1.64 -20.27 -14.69
C PRO A 38 1.40 -21.74 -14.30
N ALA A 39 0.47 -22.40 -14.98
CA ALA A 39 0.19 -23.82 -14.76
C ALA A 39 1.39 -24.70 -15.16
N GLU A 40 2.11 -24.30 -16.20
CA GLU A 40 3.35 -24.93 -16.63
C GLU A 40 4.53 -24.10 -16.09
N PRO A 41 5.35 -24.65 -15.17
CA PRO A 41 6.48 -23.95 -14.58
C PRO A 41 7.55 -23.70 -15.66
N PRO A 42 8.02 -22.45 -15.84
CA PRO A 42 9.11 -22.15 -16.76
C PRO A 42 10.43 -22.78 -16.31
N ASP A 43 11.17 -23.35 -17.26
CA ASP A 43 12.52 -23.90 -17.01
C ASP A 43 13.59 -22.80 -16.88
N HIS A 44 13.31 -21.59 -17.39
CA HIS A 44 14.21 -20.45 -17.32
C HIS A 44 13.97 -19.59 -16.06
N PRO A 45 15.00 -18.90 -15.52
CA PRO A 45 14.91 -18.07 -14.33
C PRO A 45 13.78 -17.04 -14.44
N THR A 46 12.69 -17.27 -13.70
CA THR A 46 11.48 -16.44 -13.77
C THR A 46 10.95 -16.15 -12.38
N ILE A 47 10.53 -14.91 -12.17
CA ILE A 47 9.84 -14.47 -10.96
C ILE A 47 8.43 -14.03 -11.33
N ASN A 48 7.44 -14.59 -10.63
CA ASN A 48 6.05 -14.16 -10.77
C ASN A 48 5.65 -13.31 -9.57
N VAL A 49 5.03 -12.16 -9.84
CA VAL A 49 4.49 -11.25 -8.82
C VAL A 49 2.96 -11.31 -8.90
N PHE A 50 2.35 -12.02 -7.97
CA PHE A 50 0.91 -12.27 -7.96
C PHE A 50 0.21 -11.51 -6.84
N LEU A 51 -0.67 -10.57 -7.20
CA LEU A 51 -1.56 -9.89 -6.26
C LEU A 51 -2.73 -10.82 -5.90
N TYR A 52 -2.69 -11.46 -4.73
CA TYR A 52 -3.71 -12.45 -4.34
C TYR A 52 -4.83 -11.86 -3.48
N GLN A 53 -4.58 -10.76 -2.78
CA GLN A 53 -5.57 -10.15 -1.89
C GLN A 53 -5.40 -8.63 -1.82
N VAL A 54 -6.53 -7.93 -1.72
CA VAL A 54 -6.61 -6.49 -1.46
C VAL A 54 -7.46 -6.29 -0.21
N THR A 55 -6.92 -5.62 0.80
CA THR A 55 -7.63 -5.37 2.07
C THR A 55 -7.64 -3.89 2.42
N PRO A 56 -8.67 -3.37 3.11
CA PRO A 56 -8.63 -2.02 3.65
C PRO A 56 -7.52 -1.86 4.69
N ASN A 57 -6.78 -0.77 4.65
CA ASN A 57 -5.74 -0.47 5.65
C ASN A 57 -6.41 -0.11 6.99
N THR A 58 -6.18 -0.92 8.01
CA THR A 58 -6.87 -0.79 9.31
C THR A 58 -6.54 0.51 10.05
N ALA A 59 -5.34 1.04 9.87
CA ALA A 59 -4.88 2.27 10.51
C ALA A 59 -5.42 3.53 9.81
N MET A 60 -5.60 3.49 8.49
CA MET A 60 -5.93 4.66 7.67
C MET A 60 -7.35 4.66 7.09
N ARG A 61 -8.14 3.59 7.29
CA ARG A 61 -9.50 3.44 6.73
C ARG A 61 -10.49 4.54 7.11
N ASN A 62 -10.26 5.25 8.22
CA ASN A 62 -11.15 6.33 8.70
C ASN A 62 -10.50 7.72 8.56
N SER A 63 -9.35 7.81 7.86
CA SER A 63 -8.57 9.04 7.77
C SER A 63 -9.26 10.14 6.95
N ASP A 64 -10.22 9.79 6.10
CA ASP A 64 -10.96 10.69 5.22
C ASP A 64 -12.29 11.20 5.80
N LEU A 65 -12.73 10.68 6.94
CA LEU A 65 -13.99 11.07 7.58
C LEU A 65 -13.87 12.34 8.45
N PRO A 66 -14.91 13.20 8.49
CA PRO A 66 -16.11 13.18 7.65
C PRO A 66 -15.84 13.71 6.23
N THR A 67 -16.39 13.05 5.23
CA THR A 67 -16.21 13.43 3.81
C THR A 67 -17.25 14.44 3.34
N ARG A 68 -18.45 14.43 3.92
CA ARG A 68 -19.57 15.32 3.57
C ARG A 68 -20.09 16.09 4.77
N ALA A 69 -20.58 17.30 4.52
CA ALA A 69 -21.32 18.11 5.50
C ALA A 69 -22.78 17.63 5.62
N ALA A 70 -23.52 18.19 6.58
CA ALA A 70 -24.93 17.87 6.81
C ALA A 70 -25.85 18.22 5.61
N ASP A 71 -25.42 19.14 4.74
CA ASP A 71 -26.09 19.52 3.51
C ASP A 71 -25.69 18.65 2.29
N GLY A 72 -24.83 17.64 2.50
CA GLY A 72 -24.32 16.76 1.46
C GLY A 72 -23.12 17.31 0.67
N THR A 73 -22.69 18.55 0.94
CA THR A 73 -21.53 19.14 0.26
C THR A 73 -20.25 18.40 0.62
N LEU A 74 -19.36 18.22 -0.37
CA LEU A 74 -18.11 17.51 -0.18
C LEU A 74 -17.08 18.40 0.53
N LEU A 75 -16.76 18.07 1.77
CA LEU A 75 -15.78 18.79 2.61
C LEU A 75 -14.36 18.29 2.39
N LYS A 76 -14.22 16.97 2.27
CA LYS A 76 -12.94 16.29 2.06
C LYS A 76 -13.11 15.23 0.98
N ARG A 77 -12.06 15.07 0.18
CA ARG A 77 -12.06 14.05 -0.87
C ARG A 77 -12.02 12.68 -0.19
N PRO A 78 -12.96 11.78 -0.50
CA PRO A 78 -12.93 10.43 0.04
C PRO A 78 -11.69 9.72 -0.51
N ALA A 79 -11.02 8.96 0.35
CA ALA A 79 -9.79 8.26 0.00
C ALA A 79 -9.83 6.85 0.61
N ALA A 80 -9.91 5.83 -0.24
CA ALA A 80 -9.85 4.45 0.21
C ALA A 80 -8.39 4.06 0.47
N ALA A 81 -8.04 3.87 1.74
CA ALA A 81 -6.73 3.33 2.13
C ALA A 81 -6.72 1.81 2.01
N LEU A 82 -5.78 1.27 1.24
CA LEU A 82 -5.67 -0.14 0.89
C LEU A 82 -4.27 -0.66 1.21
N ASP A 83 -4.24 -1.95 1.54
CA ASP A 83 -3.07 -2.80 1.60
C ASP A 83 -3.19 -3.90 0.54
N LEU A 84 -2.12 -4.08 -0.23
CA LEU A 84 -2.03 -5.05 -1.32
C LEU A 84 -1.13 -6.20 -0.88
N HIS A 85 -1.58 -7.44 -1.03
CA HIS A 85 -0.82 -8.62 -0.64
C HIS A 85 -0.31 -9.38 -1.85
N TYR A 86 1.00 -9.49 -1.95
CA TYR A 86 1.70 -10.10 -3.07
C TYR A 86 2.32 -11.44 -2.67
N LEU A 87 2.12 -12.44 -3.52
CA LEU A 87 2.85 -13.70 -3.52
C LEU A 87 3.92 -13.61 -4.62
N ILE A 88 5.18 -13.66 -4.24
CA ILE A 88 6.31 -13.66 -5.17
C ILE A 88 6.85 -15.07 -5.26
N SER A 89 6.67 -15.74 -6.39
CA SER A 89 7.14 -17.11 -6.63
C SER A 89 8.30 -17.15 -7.63
N ALA A 90 9.23 -18.07 -7.41
CA ALA A 90 10.43 -18.23 -8.24
C ALA A 90 10.45 -19.56 -8.98
N TYR A 91 10.87 -19.51 -10.23
CA TYR A 91 10.95 -20.64 -11.16
C TYR A 91 12.35 -20.68 -11.80
N GLY A 92 12.75 -21.86 -12.22
CA GLY A 92 14.03 -22.14 -12.86
C GLY A 92 14.54 -23.52 -12.47
N ASP A 93 15.74 -23.85 -12.93
CA ASP A 93 16.37 -25.14 -12.68
C ASP A 93 16.60 -25.41 -11.17
N GLU A 94 16.01 -26.51 -10.70
CA GLU A 94 16.11 -26.96 -9.31
C GLU A 94 17.48 -27.54 -8.99
N THR A 95 18.18 -28.13 -9.97
CA THR A 95 19.48 -28.79 -9.75
C THR A 95 20.57 -27.77 -9.40
N THR A 96 20.46 -26.57 -9.96
CA THR A 96 21.33 -25.42 -9.69
C THR A 96 20.76 -24.45 -8.66
N LEU A 97 19.65 -24.82 -8.01
CA LEU A 97 18.99 -24.07 -6.95
C LEU A 97 18.58 -22.65 -7.37
N VAL A 98 18.21 -22.45 -8.64
CA VAL A 98 17.87 -21.13 -9.19
C VAL A 98 16.72 -20.49 -8.40
N GLY A 99 15.66 -21.23 -8.12
CA GLY A 99 14.51 -20.71 -7.36
C GLY A 99 14.90 -20.18 -5.98
N GLN A 100 15.77 -20.88 -5.25
CA GLN A 100 16.24 -20.45 -3.92
C GLN A 100 17.11 -19.19 -4.00
N ARG A 101 18.00 -19.14 -4.99
CA ARG A 101 18.87 -17.96 -5.24
C ARG A 101 18.04 -16.73 -5.61
N LEU A 102 17.03 -16.90 -6.47
CA LEU A 102 16.12 -15.82 -6.86
C LEU A 102 15.37 -15.26 -5.66
N ILE A 103 14.80 -16.12 -4.82
CA ILE A 103 14.11 -15.69 -3.59
C ILE A 103 15.07 -14.97 -2.64
N GLY A 104 16.30 -15.47 -2.49
CA GLY A 104 17.34 -14.79 -1.71
C GLY A 104 17.59 -13.36 -2.22
N SER A 105 17.71 -13.18 -3.54
CA SER A 105 17.89 -11.86 -4.13
C SER A 105 16.65 -10.98 -3.97
N VAL A 106 15.43 -11.50 -4.13
CA VAL A 106 14.19 -10.75 -3.88
C VAL A 106 14.14 -10.22 -2.45
N VAL A 107 14.44 -11.09 -1.48
CA VAL A 107 14.45 -10.73 -0.05
C VAL A 107 15.49 -9.64 0.21
N ARG A 108 16.69 -9.73 -0.36
CA ARG A 108 17.71 -8.68 -0.26
C ARG A 108 17.20 -7.36 -0.85
N THR A 109 16.72 -7.38 -2.10
CA THR A 109 16.25 -6.17 -2.80
C THR A 109 15.16 -5.45 -2.01
N LEU A 110 14.14 -6.19 -1.54
CA LEU A 110 13.02 -5.59 -0.80
C LEU A 110 13.41 -5.19 0.63
N HIS A 111 14.45 -5.79 1.20
CA HIS A 111 14.99 -5.37 2.50
C HIS A 111 15.87 -4.12 2.38
N GLU A 112 16.63 -3.97 1.29
CA GLU A 112 17.46 -2.78 1.00
C GLU A 112 16.61 -1.59 0.54
N ILE A 113 15.59 -1.84 -0.28
CA ILE A 113 14.71 -0.84 -0.88
C ILE A 113 13.24 -1.14 -0.48
N PRO A 114 12.87 -1.02 0.81
CA PRO A 114 11.52 -1.34 1.27
C PRO A 114 10.49 -0.28 0.87
N ILE A 115 10.93 0.92 0.49
CA ILE A 115 10.05 2.01 0.06
C ILE A 115 10.16 2.13 -1.45
N LEU A 116 9.02 2.11 -2.14
CA LEU A 116 8.98 2.18 -3.60
C LEU A 116 9.58 3.52 -4.09
N PRO A 117 10.70 3.50 -4.85
CA PRO A 117 11.35 4.71 -5.33
C PRO A 117 10.51 5.46 -6.37
N LYS A 118 10.65 6.79 -6.42
CA LYS A 118 9.83 7.64 -7.32
C LYS A 118 10.21 7.46 -8.79
N ASP A 119 11.49 7.32 -9.06
CA ASP A 119 12.07 7.02 -10.38
C ASP A 119 11.52 5.71 -10.96
N VAL A 120 11.43 4.65 -10.14
CA VAL A 120 10.83 3.38 -10.57
C VAL A 120 9.35 3.53 -10.89
N ILE A 121 8.60 4.33 -10.10
CA ILE A 121 7.20 4.64 -10.39
C ILE A 121 7.11 5.37 -11.74
N GLU A 122 7.86 6.46 -11.91
CA GLU A 122 7.85 7.25 -13.15
C GLU A 122 8.18 6.39 -14.39
N GLN A 123 9.20 5.53 -14.29
CA GLN A 123 9.59 4.63 -15.38
C GLN A 123 8.50 3.58 -15.67
N SER A 124 7.89 2.99 -14.64
CA SER A 124 6.81 2.03 -14.84
C SER A 124 5.55 2.66 -15.46
N GLY A 125 5.35 3.97 -15.25
CA GLY A 125 4.24 4.75 -15.80
C GLY A 125 4.33 5.01 -17.31
N GLU A 126 5.46 4.73 -17.96
CA GLU A 126 5.63 4.87 -19.41
C GLU A 126 4.79 3.85 -20.21
N LEU A 127 4.28 2.80 -19.56
CA LEU A 127 3.44 1.81 -20.21
C LEU A 127 2.10 2.41 -20.67
N PRO A 128 1.61 2.08 -21.88
CA PRO A 128 0.38 2.67 -22.43
C PRO A 128 -0.86 2.48 -21.54
N HIS A 129 -0.96 1.34 -20.86
CA HIS A 129 -2.08 1.02 -19.97
C HIS A 129 -1.97 1.64 -18.55
N LEU A 130 -0.86 2.33 -18.24
CA LEU A 130 -0.66 3.09 -17.00
C LEU A 130 -0.64 4.60 -17.24
N THR A 131 -0.82 5.03 -18.50
CA THR A 131 -0.85 6.45 -18.87
C THR A 131 -1.92 7.19 -18.06
N GLY A 132 -1.51 8.29 -17.41
CA GLY A 132 -2.38 9.10 -16.56
C GLY A 132 -2.48 8.64 -15.10
N SER A 133 -1.66 7.68 -14.66
CA SER A 133 -1.51 7.39 -13.23
C SER A 133 -0.75 8.51 -12.50
N ASP A 134 -1.28 8.93 -11.35
CA ASP A 134 -0.77 10.01 -10.50
C ASP A 134 -0.05 9.49 -9.24
N LEU A 135 0.23 8.18 -9.14
CA LEU A 135 0.89 7.54 -7.99
C LEU A 135 2.20 8.23 -7.57
N ALA A 136 2.97 8.77 -8.52
CA ALA A 136 4.23 9.48 -8.23
C ALA A 136 4.01 10.77 -7.41
N GLU A 137 2.82 11.36 -7.50
CA GLU A 137 2.37 12.54 -6.75
C GLU A 137 1.65 12.19 -5.45
N ALA A 138 1.55 10.91 -5.10
CA ALA A 138 0.99 10.49 -3.83
C ALA A 138 1.83 11.08 -2.68
N ALA A 139 1.15 11.63 -1.67
CA ALA A 139 1.81 12.18 -0.50
C ALA A 139 2.51 11.10 0.32
N GLN A 140 1.89 9.92 0.40
CA GLN A 140 2.44 8.77 1.10
C GLN A 140 3.15 7.83 0.11
N ARG A 141 4.34 7.37 0.48
CA ARG A 141 5.09 6.39 -0.30
C ARG A 141 4.66 4.98 0.08
N VAL A 142 4.56 4.12 -0.94
CA VAL A 142 4.24 2.71 -0.77
C VAL A 142 5.43 1.99 -0.15
N ARG A 143 5.16 1.21 0.89
CA ARG A 143 6.18 0.41 1.59
C ARG A 143 5.85 -1.07 1.48
N PHE A 144 6.83 -1.86 1.07
CA PHE A 144 6.79 -3.32 1.09
C PHE A 144 7.30 -3.83 2.43
N THR A 145 6.55 -4.73 3.05
CA THR A 145 6.89 -5.38 4.31
C THR A 145 6.69 -6.89 4.16
N PRO A 146 7.64 -7.73 4.61
CA PRO A 146 7.46 -9.17 4.55
C PRO A 146 6.30 -9.60 5.45
N THR A 147 5.47 -10.50 4.96
CA THR A 147 4.37 -11.10 5.72
C THR A 147 4.66 -12.59 5.87
N VAL A 148 4.58 -13.08 7.11
CA VAL A 148 4.73 -14.51 7.38
C VAL A 148 3.40 -15.19 7.05
N MET A 149 3.47 -16.28 6.31
CA MET A 149 2.32 -17.14 6.00
C MET A 149 2.64 -18.54 6.49
N ASP A 150 1.69 -19.18 7.17
CA ASP A 150 1.88 -20.55 7.63
C ASP A 150 1.80 -21.54 6.44
N ILE A 151 2.28 -22.76 6.65
CA ILE A 151 2.24 -23.85 5.68
C ILE A 151 0.79 -24.13 5.26
N ASP A 152 -0.15 -24.11 6.20
CA ASP A 152 -1.57 -24.35 5.93
C ASP A 152 -2.19 -23.26 5.05
N GLU A 153 -1.87 -21.99 5.33
CA GLU A 153 -2.35 -20.84 4.56
C GLU A 153 -1.74 -20.84 3.15
N THR A 154 -0.44 -21.12 3.06
CA THR A 154 0.28 -21.26 1.81
C THR A 154 -0.31 -22.39 0.97
N SER A 155 -0.58 -23.55 1.59
CA SER A 155 -1.18 -24.72 0.92
C SER A 155 -2.59 -24.42 0.41
N LYS A 156 -3.40 -23.66 1.15
CA LYS A 156 -4.73 -23.21 0.70
C LYS A 156 -4.64 -22.22 -0.45
N LEU A 157 -3.69 -21.28 -0.39
CA LEU A 157 -3.47 -20.29 -1.45
C LEU A 157 -3.06 -20.96 -2.76
N TRP A 158 -2.10 -21.88 -2.71
CA TRP A 158 -1.71 -22.67 -3.88
C TRP A 158 -2.80 -23.65 -4.32
N GLY A 159 -3.58 -24.21 -3.40
CA GLY A 159 -4.74 -25.05 -3.71
C GLY A 159 -5.85 -24.32 -4.48
N MET A 160 -6.01 -23.01 -4.28
CA MET A 160 -6.90 -22.16 -5.08
C MET A 160 -6.43 -22.04 -6.55
N LEU A 161 -5.12 -22.13 -6.78
CA LEU A 161 -4.51 -22.08 -8.11
C LEU A 161 -4.63 -23.46 -8.78
N TYR A 162 -5.82 -23.78 -9.25
CA TYR A 162 -6.08 -25.06 -9.94
C TYR A 162 -5.05 -25.31 -11.06
N GLN A 163 -4.49 -26.52 -11.10
CA GLN A 163 -3.46 -26.98 -12.05
C GLN A 163 -2.09 -26.28 -11.97
N THR A 164 -1.81 -25.52 -10.91
CA THR A 164 -0.50 -24.88 -10.73
C THR A 164 0.31 -25.66 -9.70
N PRO A 165 1.48 -26.22 -10.05
CA PRO A 165 2.33 -26.88 -9.08
C PRO A 165 2.85 -25.88 -8.04
N TYR A 166 3.06 -26.35 -6.82
CA TYR A 166 3.68 -25.54 -5.77
C TYR A 166 5.07 -25.09 -6.20
N SER A 167 5.38 -23.82 -5.99
CA SER A 167 6.69 -23.23 -6.25
C SER A 167 7.14 -22.45 -5.01
N LEU A 168 8.46 -22.36 -4.81
CA LEU A 168 9.04 -21.60 -3.71
C LEU A 168 8.62 -20.13 -3.81
N SER A 169 8.02 -19.61 -2.74
CA SER A 169 7.46 -18.27 -2.71
C SER A 169 7.67 -17.53 -1.41
N VAL A 170 7.68 -16.21 -1.49
CA VAL A 170 7.66 -15.29 -0.34
C VAL A 170 6.47 -14.33 -0.45
N VAL A 171 5.96 -13.88 0.69
CA VAL A 171 4.79 -13.01 0.75
C VAL A 171 5.20 -11.62 1.22
N TYR A 172 4.74 -10.59 0.52
CA TYR A 172 4.97 -9.19 0.86
C TYR A 172 3.67 -8.41 0.84
N GLN A 173 3.49 -7.55 1.83
CA GLN A 173 2.41 -6.59 1.90
C GLN A 173 2.92 -5.22 1.46
N ALA A 174 2.28 -4.63 0.46
CA ALA A 174 2.42 -3.23 0.11
C ALA A 174 1.36 -2.41 0.85
N THR A 175 1.81 -1.45 1.65
CA THR A 175 0.94 -0.63 2.51
C THR A 175 0.87 0.82 2.03
N LEU A 176 -0.19 1.50 2.45
CA LEU A 176 -0.41 2.94 2.24
C LEU A 176 -0.73 3.33 0.79
N ILE A 177 -1.50 2.48 0.11
CA ILE A 177 -2.07 2.80 -1.20
C ILE A 177 -3.38 3.53 -0.95
N PHE A 178 -3.50 4.77 -1.42
CA PHE A 178 -4.75 5.51 -1.36
C PHE A 178 -5.40 5.53 -2.73
N ILE A 179 -6.73 5.43 -2.79
CA ILE A 179 -7.50 5.66 -4.01
C ILE A 179 -8.48 6.79 -3.75
N ASP A 180 -8.25 7.92 -4.41
CA ASP A 180 -8.96 9.16 -4.25
C ASP A 180 -10.26 9.21 -5.08
N GLY A 181 -11.29 9.85 -4.52
CA GLY A 181 -12.52 10.16 -5.23
C GLY A 181 -12.33 11.17 -6.38
N ARG A 182 -13.22 11.12 -7.37
CA ARG A 182 -13.19 12.02 -8.53
C ARG A 182 -13.62 13.46 -8.23
N GLU A 183 -14.47 13.63 -7.23
CA GLU A 183 -15.07 14.93 -6.88
C GLU A 183 -14.06 15.82 -6.14
N LYS A 184 -14.04 17.12 -6.49
CA LYS A 184 -13.20 18.11 -5.83
C LYS A 184 -13.97 18.70 -4.64
N PRO A 185 -13.42 18.65 -3.41
CA PRO A 185 -14.07 19.27 -2.26
C PRO A 185 -14.22 20.78 -2.43
N VAL A 186 -15.30 21.32 -1.88
CA VAL A 186 -15.51 22.77 -1.80
C VAL A 186 -14.82 23.27 -0.53
N PRO A 187 -13.93 24.28 -0.61
CA PRO A 187 -13.31 24.82 0.59
C PRO A 187 -14.38 25.40 1.51
N ALA A 188 -14.30 25.08 2.81
CA ALA A 188 -15.17 25.68 3.80
C ALA A 188 -15.00 27.21 3.81
N ARG A 189 -16.08 27.93 4.06
CA ARG A 189 -16.01 29.39 4.22
C ARG A 189 -15.11 29.74 5.42
N PRO A 190 -14.28 30.78 5.32
CA PRO A 190 -13.50 31.23 6.47
C PRO A 190 -14.41 31.58 7.65
N VAL A 191 -13.96 31.25 8.87
CA VAL A 191 -14.65 31.68 10.08
C VAL A 191 -14.45 33.20 10.21
N GLU A 192 -15.53 33.96 10.09
CA GLU A 192 -15.46 35.43 10.15
C GLU A 192 -15.19 35.94 11.56
N ARG A 193 -15.88 35.39 12.57
CA ARG A 193 -15.72 35.75 13.99
C ARG A 193 -15.99 34.55 14.90
N PRO A 194 -15.05 34.19 15.78
CA PRO A 194 -15.33 33.25 16.87
C PRO A 194 -16.05 33.98 18.00
N GLU A 195 -17.28 33.60 18.31
CA GLU A 195 -18.01 34.08 19.49
C GLU A 195 -18.03 33.00 20.56
N VAL A 196 -17.60 33.36 21.78
CA VAL A 196 -17.58 32.44 22.93
C VAL A 196 -18.48 33.02 24.01
N ARG A 197 -19.56 32.32 24.33
CA ARG A 197 -20.51 32.69 25.39
C ARG A 197 -20.33 31.77 26.59
N VAL A 198 -20.06 32.35 27.76
CA VAL A 198 -20.01 31.62 29.04
C VAL A 198 -21.31 31.87 29.79
N LEU A 199 -22.01 30.80 30.17
CA LEU A 199 -23.22 30.86 30.97
C LEU A 199 -23.02 30.03 32.25
N PRO A 200 -23.43 30.55 33.42
CA PRO A 200 -23.48 29.71 34.63
C PRO A 200 -24.55 28.63 34.46
N PHE A 201 -24.33 27.47 35.07
CA PHE A 201 -25.35 26.42 35.12
C PHE A 201 -26.65 26.95 35.72
N GLY A 202 -27.78 26.64 35.11
CA GLY A 202 -29.10 27.14 35.49
C GLY A 202 -29.54 28.45 34.83
N ALA A 203 -28.68 29.13 34.05
CA ALA A 203 -29.11 30.27 33.24
C ALA A 203 -30.00 29.83 32.06
N PRO A 204 -30.99 30.64 31.65
CA PRO A 204 -31.79 30.37 30.46
C PRO A 204 -30.92 30.15 29.22
N GLY A 205 -30.99 28.95 28.63
CA GLY A 205 -30.20 28.55 27.48
C GLY A 205 -28.80 27.98 27.79
N ALA A 206 -28.45 27.75 29.07
CA ALA A 206 -27.24 27.03 29.44
C ALA A 206 -27.40 25.52 29.18
N PRO A 207 -26.38 24.83 28.63
CA PRO A 207 -26.41 23.37 28.50
C PRO A 207 -26.47 22.72 29.89
N VAL A 208 -27.35 21.72 30.03
CA VAL A 208 -27.53 20.97 31.28
C VAL A 208 -26.30 20.06 31.48
N PRO A 209 -25.65 20.07 32.66
CA PRO A 209 -24.52 19.21 32.91
C PRO A 209 -24.95 17.73 32.87
N PRO A 210 -24.16 16.84 32.23
CA PRO A 210 -24.44 15.41 32.26
C PRO A 210 -24.36 14.90 33.71
N GLY A 211 -25.49 14.45 34.26
CA GLY A 211 -25.61 13.93 35.63
C GLY A 211 -26.65 14.62 36.52
N ALA A 212 -27.20 15.77 36.12
CA ALA A 212 -28.23 16.49 36.89
C ALA A 212 -29.67 16.10 36.49
N GLY A 213 -29.90 14.84 36.15
CA GLY A 213 -31.21 14.31 35.79
C GLY A 213 -31.72 13.33 36.82
N THR A 214 -32.24 13.84 37.95
CA THR A 214 -33.28 13.24 38.83
C THR A 214 -33.34 14.00 40.16
N GLU A 215 -33.94 15.20 40.20
CA GLU A 215 -34.45 15.76 41.49
C GLU A 215 -35.41 16.96 41.34
N ALA A 216 -36.02 17.16 40.16
CA ALA A 216 -36.99 18.25 39.94
C ALA A 216 -38.44 17.78 39.78
N GLU A 217 -38.78 16.60 40.29
CA GLU A 217 -40.15 16.06 40.28
C GLU A 217 -40.52 15.51 41.66
N ALA A 218 -40.47 16.35 42.69
CA ALA A 218 -40.95 16.00 44.04
C ALA A 218 -41.40 17.23 44.87
N ALA A 219 -41.85 18.32 44.24
CA ALA A 219 -42.35 19.50 44.96
C ALA A 219 -43.79 19.87 44.63
N ASP A 220 -44.56 18.94 44.05
CA ASP A 220 -46.02 19.05 43.95
C ASP A 220 -46.66 17.88 44.69
N ARG A 221 -46.90 18.06 46.01
CA ARG A 221 -48.01 17.49 46.79
C ARG A 221 -47.86 17.74 48.30
N ALA A 222 -48.90 18.36 48.87
CA ALA A 222 -49.27 18.46 50.28
C ALA A 222 -48.44 19.44 51.15
N SER A 223 -48.99 20.28 52.04
CA SER A 223 -50.33 20.36 52.61
C SER A 223 -50.59 21.77 53.18
N VAL A 224 -51.82 22.20 52.98
CA VAL A 224 -52.61 23.17 53.75
C VAL A 224 -52.40 23.04 55.28
N ASN A 225 -52.05 24.14 55.97
CA ASN A 225 -52.82 24.78 57.06
C ASN A 225 -51.97 25.76 57.89
N GLY A 226 -52.61 26.85 58.35
CA GLY A 226 -52.28 27.48 59.63
C GLY A 226 -51.61 28.85 59.60
N SER A 227 -52.43 29.88 59.60
CA SER A 227 -52.14 31.25 60.04
C SER A 227 -51.36 31.35 61.36
N ALA A 228 -50.34 32.21 61.44
CA ALA A 228 -50.22 33.30 62.44
C ALA A 228 -48.86 34.03 62.35
N GLN A 229 -48.97 35.35 62.25
CA GLN A 229 -48.16 36.42 62.86
C GLN A 229 -46.62 36.43 62.85
N ALA A 230 -46.14 37.62 62.48
CA ALA A 230 -44.80 38.16 62.61
C ALA A 230 -44.24 38.13 64.04
N VAL A 231 -42.91 38.01 64.16
CA VAL A 231 -42.07 38.84 65.03
C VAL A 231 -40.60 38.75 64.60
N ASP A 232 -39.98 39.93 64.63
CA ASP A 232 -38.56 40.24 64.48
C ASP A 232 -37.65 39.66 65.58
N ALA A 233 -36.34 39.78 65.34
CA ALA A 233 -35.24 39.98 66.29
C ALA A 233 -34.27 38.81 66.56
N ALA A 234 -33.06 38.98 66.00
CA ALA A 234 -31.76 39.09 66.66
C ALA A 234 -31.34 38.08 67.76
N GLY A 235 -30.10 37.57 67.61
CA GLY A 235 -29.18 37.43 68.75
C GLY A 235 -28.30 36.18 68.81
N ALA A 236 -26.98 36.41 68.74
CA ALA A 236 -25.90 35.82 69.56
C ALA A 236 -25.71 34.28 69.56
N GLU A 237 -24.65 33.76 68.95
CA GLU A 237 -23.28 33.56 69.49
C GLU A 237 -23.06 32.27 70.32
N ARG A 238 -21.96 31.58 69.96
CA ARG A 238 -21.19 30.52 70.68
C ARG A 238 -21.85 29.14 70.77
N GLY A 239 -21.16 28.03 70.55
CA GLY A 239 -19.74 27.74 70.32
C GLY A 239 -19.55 26.22 70.39
N GLY A 240 -18.39 25.72 69.96
CA GLY A 240 -17.94 24.35 70.23
C GLY A 240 -17.61 23.52 68.99
N ALA A 241 -16.35 23.58 68.56
CA ALA A 241 -15.66 22.44 67.95
C ALA A 241 -15.14 21.52 69.08
N PRO A 242 -14.80 20.24 68.84
CA PRO A 242 -13.54 19.95 68.14
C PRO A 242 -13.48 18.66 67.27
N THR A 243 -12.53 18.70 66.32
CA THR A 243 -11.61 17.61 65.85
C THR A 243 -12.22 16.32 65.27
N THR A 244 -11.84 15.91 64.06
CA THR A 244 -10.52 15.32 63.76
C THR A 244 -9.97 15.63 62.36
N ALA A 245 -8.65 15.83 62.33
CA ALA A 245 -7.76 15.84 61.15
C ALA A 245 -7.78 14.47 60.42
N VAL A 246 -7.38 14.32 59.15
CA VAL A 246 -6.00 14.33 58.60
C VAL A 246 -6.16 14.47 57.07
N ALA A 247 -5.77 15.57 56.44
CA ALA A 247 -4.44 15.98 55.97
C ALA A 247 -4.03 15.46 54.56
N ARG A 248 -3.86 16.45 53.66
CA ARG A 248 -2.82 16.64 52.63
C ARG A 248 -2.87 15.68 51.43
N THR A 249 -2.76 16.16 50.19
CA THR A 249 -1.60 16.93 49.71
C THR A 249 -1.95 17.76 48.46
N GLN A 250 -1.56 19.03 48.46
CA GLN A 250 -1.42 19.86 47.26
C GLN A 250 -0.16 19.45 46.50
N ALA A 251 -0.16 19.54 45.17
CA ALA A 251 0.58 20.59 44.45
C ALA A 251 0.81 20.30 42.96
N LYS A 252 0.61 21.39 42.19
CA LYS A 252 1.39 21.87 41.05
C LYS A 252 1.29 21.15 39.69
N SER A 253 0.55 21.84 38.83
CA SER A 253 0.78 21.99 37.39
C SER A 253 2.21 22.44 37.05
N PRO A 254 2.70 22.08 35.86
CA PRO A 254 3.63 22.92 35.11
C PRO A 254 2.99 23.42 33.80
N ALA A 255 3.06 24.73 33.60
CA ALA A 255 2.97 25.35 32.28
C ALA A 255 4.40 25.57 31.76
N THR A 256 4.57 25.50 30.43
CA THR A 256 5.32 26.44 29.55
C THR A 256 6.04 25.68 28.40
N ALA A 257 5.77 26.12 27.18
CA ALA A 257 6.64 26.12 26.00
C ALA A 257 6.34 27.44 25.23
N PRO A 258 7.11 27.92 24.22
CA PRO A 258 8.26 27.32 23.51
C PRO A 258 9.43 28.31 23.22
N GLU A 259 10.60 27.82 22.74
CA GLU A 259 11.36 28.49 21.64
C GLU A 259 12.50 27.62 21.07
N LYS A 260 12.83 27.88 19.80
CA LYS A 260 13.75 27.16 18.90
C LYS A 260 14.88 28.12 18.49
N ALA A 261 16.16 27.71 18.54
CA ALA A 261 17.19 28.07 17.55
C ALA A 261 18.49 27.25 17.74
N PRO A 262 19.21 26.86 16.66
CA PRO A 262 20.25 25.83 16.68
C PRO A 262 21.69 26.37 16.75
N GLN A 263 22.61 25.62 17.38
CA GLN A 263 24.05 25.92 17.40
C GLN A 263 24.87 24.96 16.51
N LYS A 264 25.48 25.57 15.48
CA LYS A 264 26.83 25.38 14.89
C LYS A 264 27.52 24.00 14.92
N ALA A 265 27.79 23.50 13.71
CA ALA A 265 28.84 22.53 13.39
C ALA A 265 30.19 23.21 13.07
N PRO A 266 31.35 22.58 13.32
CA PRO A 266 32.65 23.01 12.77
C PRO A 266 33.05 22.26 11.47
N PRO A 267 34.03 22.78 10.70
CA PRO A 267 34.05 22.68 9.24
C PRO A 267 34.89 21.54 8.66
N ARG A 268 34.57 21.20 7.41
CA ARG A 268 35.28 20.27 6.51
C ARG A 268 36.41 21.01 5.77
N ALA A 269 37.61 20.43 5.76
CA ALA A 269 38.74 20.86 4.92
C ALA A 269 38.74 20.16 3.54
N PRO A 270 39.42 20.69 2.50
CA PRO A 270 39.15 20.37 1.09
C PRO A 270 40.21 19.50 0.39
N GLN A 271 39.90 19.14 -0.87
CA GLN A 271 40.76 18.56 -1.94
C GLN A 271 40.86 17.02 -1.94
N LYS A 272 40.87 16.29 -3.08
CA LYS A 272 41.38 16.57 -4.43
C LYS A 272 40.52 15.92 -5.53
N ALA A 273 40.49 16.58 -6.68
CA ALA A 273 40.21 16.00 -7.98
C ALA A 273 41.33 15.03 -8.40
N VAL A 274 40.98 13.94 -9.09
CA VAL A 274 41.89 13.23 -10.00
C VAL A 274 41.16 12.94 -11.30
N ALA A 275 41.88 13.23 -12.38
CA ALA A 275 41.47 13.22 -13.76
C ALA A 275 41.33 11.81 -14.35
N LYS A 276 40.48 11.76 -15.39
CA LYS A 276 40.61 10.99 -16.63
C LYS A 276 41.88 10.15 -16.80
N THR A 277 41.68 8.87 -17.10
CA THR A 277 42.51 8.14 -18.07
C THR A 277 41.64 7.37 -19.04
N THR A 278 41.62 7.87 -20.27
CA THR A 278 41.22 7.20 -21.51
C THR A 278 42.22 6.09 -21.86
N ALA A 279 41.74 4.89 -22.18
CA ALA A 279 42.47 3.89 -22.95
C ALA A 279 41.45 3.20 -23.90
N LYS A 280 41.34 3.67 -25.14
CA LYS A 280 42.07 3.19 -26.33
C LYS A 280 41.46 1.89 -26.88
N SER A 281 40.43 2.09 -27.70
CA SER A 281 39.94 1.14 -28.70
C SER A 281 41.06 0.76 -29.66
N THR A 282 41.29 -0.54 -29.84
CA THR A 282 42.08 -1.11 -30.93
C THR A 282 41.14 -1.84 -31.87
N ALA A 283 40.72 -1.16 -32.94
CA ALA A 283 40.15 -1.78 -34.13
C ALA A 283 41.29 -2.21 -35.07
N LYS A 284 41.33 -3.50 -35.44
CA LYS A 284 42.06 -3.97 -36.64
C LYS A 284 41.66 -5.40 -37.02
N THR A 285 40.79 -5.52 -38.04
CA THR A 285 40.85 -6.62 -39.03
C THR A 285 40.09 -6.21 -40.30
N PRO A 286 40.73 -6.31 -41.49
CA PRO A 286 39.98 -6.55 -42.71
C PRO A 286 40.52 -7.75 -43.51
N ALA A 287 39.69 -8.17 -44.48
CA ALA A 287 39.94 -9.15 -45.55
C ALA A 287 39.69 -10.62 -45.17
N LYS A 288 39.19 -11.52 -46.03
CA LYS A 288 39.03 -11.55 -47.48
C LYS A 288 38.16 -12.77 -47.84
N ALA A 289 37.21 -12.64 -48.77
CA ALA A 289 36.60 -13.79 -49.45
C ALA A 289 37.53 -14.29 -50.59
N PRO A 290 37.39 -15.56 -51.01
CA PRO A 290 37.23 -15.77 -52.45
C PRO A 290 36.17 -16.82 -52.82
N ALA A 291 35.69 -16.67 -54.05
CA ALA A 291 34.73 -17.52 -54.75
C ALA A 291 35.40 -18.45 -55.78
N ARG A 292 34.57 -19.38 -56.30
CA ARG A 292 34.71 -20.33 -57.45
C ARG A 292 35.01 -21.78 -57.02
N GLY A 293 34.31 -22.81 -57.50
CA GLY A 293 33.19 -22.88 -58.45
C GLY A 293 33.10 -24.25 -59.16
N ARG A 294 31.98 -24.45 -59.89
CA ARG A 294 31.66 -25.48 -60.91
C ARG A 294 31.24 -26.87 -60.35
N LYS A 295 30.27 -27.60 -60.93
CA LYS A 295 29.56 -27.54 -62.23
C LYS A 295 28.33 -28.49 -62.17
N ALA A 296 27.23 -28.14 -62.89
CA ALA A 296 26.41 -28.91 -63.85
C ALA A 296 26.04 -30.40 -63.55
N ALA A 297 24.89 -31.00 -63.89
CA ALA A 297 23.78 -30.79 -64.83
C ALA A 297 22.67 -31.80 -64.40
N GLN A 298 21.39 -31.42 -64.32
CA GLN A 298 20.34 -31.63 -65.34
C GLN A 298 19.55 -32.96 -65.22
N ALA A 299 18.22 -32.81 -65.11
CA ALA A 299 17.13 -33.81 -65.16
C ALA A 299 17.00 -34.45 -66.58
N PRO A 300 15.97 -35.27 -66.98
CA PRO A 300 14.68 -35.61 -66.30
C PRO A 300 14.10 -37.05 -66.50
N ARG A 301 13.06 -37.40 -65.70
CA ARG A 301 11.81 -38.21 -65.94
C ARG A 301 11.84 -39.57 -66.73
N PRO A 302 10.73 -40.33 -66.85
CA PRO A 302 9.96 -41.08 -65.82
C PRO A 302 9.67 -42.54 -66.28
N ALA A 303 8.91 -43.34 -65.49
CA ALA A 303 7.80 -44.23 -65.91
C ALA A 303 7.66 -45.54 -65.09
N LYS A 304 6.38 -45.82 -64.74
CA LYS A 304 5.66 -47.12 -64.67
C LYS A 304 6.22 -48.22 -63.73
N ALA A 305 5.45 -49.15 -63.18
CA ALA A 305 4.02 -49.44 -63.05
C ALA A 305 3.92 -50.71 -62.18
N GLY A 306 2.73 -50.97 -61.62
CA GLY A 306 2.29 -52.29 -61.16
C GLY A 306 2.26 -52.41 -59.63
N ASP A 307 1.26 -53.02 -59.00
CA ASP A 307 -0.06 -53.48 -59.43
C ASP A 307 -0.81 -53.96 -58.17
N ALA A 308 -2.12 -54.17 -58.31
CA ALA A 308 -3.07 -54.91 -57.46
C ALA A 308 -3.66 -54.15 -56.24
N GLU A 309 -4.95 -53.75 -56.30
CA GLU A 309 -6.17 -54.57 -56.00
C GLU A 309 -6.22 -54.96 -54.52
N THR A 310 -7.29 -54.82 -53.73
CA THR A 310 -8.76 -54.66 -53.84
C THR A 310 -9.19 -54.32 -52.38
N ASP A 311 -10.23 -53.58 -52.03
CA ASP A 311 -11.61 -54.05 -51.94
C ASP A 311 -12.43 -53.07 -51.08
N GLY A 312 -13.75 -52.98 -51.33
CA GLY A 312 -14.81 -52.39 -50.48
C GLY A 312 -14.91 -50.85 -50.49
N GLY A 313 -15.95 -50.20 -51.05
CA GLY A 313 -17.36 -50.57 -51.09
C GLY A 313 -18.14 -49.54 -50.26
N ALA A 314 -18.76 -48.57 -50.95
CA ALA A 314 -19.63 -47.53 -50.39
C ALA A 314 -21.11 -48.00 -50.35
N GLU A 315 -21.97 -47.12 -49.80
CA GLU A 315 -23.42 -47.22 -49.55
C GLU A 315 -23.79 -47.81 -48.17
N GLY A 316 -24.58 -47.19 -47.30
CA GLY A 316 -25.51 -46.07 -47.43
C GLY A 316 -26.94 -46.58 -47.68
N THR A 317 -27.72 -46.86 -46.61
CA THR A 317 -29.19 -46.73 -46.52
C THR A 317 -29.73 -47.14 -45.14
N GLU A 318 -30.55 -46.26 -44.56
CA GLU A 318 -31.81 -46.49 -43.82
C GLU A 318 -31.93 -47.61 -42.77
N ASN A 319 -32.02 -47.21 -41.49
CA ASN A 319 -33.25 -47.26 -40.65
C ASN A 319 -33.01 -46.58 -39.30
#